data_AF-A0A953K2D5-F1
#
_entry.id   AF-A0A953K2D5-F1
#
_cell.length_a   1.000
_cell.length_b   1.000
_cell.length_c   1.000
_cell.angle_alpha   90.00
_cell.angle_beta   90.00
_cell.angle_gamma   90.00
#
_symmetry.space_group_name_H-M   'P 1'
#
loop_
_entity.id
_entity.type
_entity.pdbx_description
1 polymer ?
#
loop_
_entity_poly.entity_id
_entity_poly.type
_entity_poly.pdbx_seq_one_letter_code
_entity_poly.pdbx_strand_id
1 'polypeptide(L)'
;MQVVLVHHLKLGRWLQPGGHADGNTDLHSVACRELEEETGLKGLALLGEGIYDLDIHQIPARPDFPAHWHYDVRFAFLSEPVKLVVSHESHDVRWVPLSELGAFNADESLNRMKQKLLQ
;
A
#
# COMPACT_ATOMS: atom_id res chain seq x y z
N MET A 1 4.88 -10.56 13.16
CA MET A 1 4.52 -9.24 12.58
C MET A 1 3.58 -9.45 11.40
N GLN A 2 2.61 -8.56 11.25
CA GLN A 2 1.61 -8.57 10.17
C GLN A 2 1.63 -7.24 9.44
N VAL A 3 1.10 -7.21 8.23
CA VAL A 3 0.90 -6.00 7.43
C VAL A 3 -0.52 -5.99 6.87
N VAL A 4 -1.04 -4.82 6.53
CA VAL A 4 -2.35 -4.72 5.85
C VAL A 4 -2.14 -4.80 4.35
N LEU A 5 -2.90 -5.67 3.69
CA LEU A 5 -3.03 -5.71 2.24
C LEU A 5 -4.48 -5.51 1.80
N VAL A 6 -4.65 -4.87 0.64
CA VAL A 6 -5.92 -4.65 -0.05
C VAL A 6 -6.01 -5.57 -1.27
N HIS A 7 -7.14 -6.25 -1.46
CA HIS A 7 -7.41 -7.02 -2.68
C HIS A 7 -8.06 -6.12 -3.71
N HIS A 8 -7.25 -5.47 -4.54
CA HIS A 8 -7.66 -4.37 -5.40
C HIS A 8 -8.66 -4.81 -6.49
N LEU A 9 -9.84 -4.19 -6.54
CA LEU A 9 -10.97 -4.58 -7.39
C LEU A 9 -10.61 -4.62 -8.89
N LYS A 10 -9.91 -3.60 -9.41
CA LYS A 10 -9.61 -3.51 -10.85
C LYS A 10 -8.45 -4.40 -11.28
N LEU A 11 -7.56 -4.76 -10.35
CA LEU A 11 -6.31 -5.49 -10.66
C LEU A 11 -6.42 -6.97 -10.28
N GLY A 12 -7.33 -7.32 -9.37
CA GLY A 12 -7.46 -8.67 -8.84
C GLY A 12 -6.25 -9.13 -8.02
N ARG A 13 -5.41 -8.20 -7.56
CA ARG A 13 -4.14 -8.47 -6.87
C ARG A 13 -4.16 -7.95 -5.43
N TRP A 14 -3.42 -8.61 -4.55
CA TRP A 14 -3.16 -8.13 -3.20
C TRP A 14 -2.00 -7.14 -3.20
N LEU A 15 -2.24 -5.93 -2.70
CA LEU A 15 -1.31 -4.80 -2.73
C LEU A 15 -1.25 -4.09 -1.37
N GLN A 16 -0.27 -3.23 -1.19
CA GLN A 16 -0.28 -2.23 -0.12
C GLN A 16 -1.39 -1.20 -0.41
N PRO A 17 -2.07 -0.64 0.60
CA PRO A 17 -2.98 0.49 0.40
C PRO A 17 -2.21 1.70 -0.15
N GLY A 18 -2.85 2.49 -1.00
CA GLY A 18 -2.26 3.67 -1.61
C GLY A 18 -2.92 4.10 -2.91
N GLY A 19 -2.63 5.33 -3.31
CA GLY A 19 -3.26 5.95 -4.48
C GLY A 19 -2.47 7.13 -5.01
N HIS A 20 -3.05 7.83 -5.98
CA HIS A 20 -2.42 8.98 -6.60
C HIS A 20 -2.43 10.20 -5.67
N ALA A 21 -1.40 11.05 -5.81
CA ALA A 21 -1.33 12.30 -5.08
C ALA A 21 -2.23 13.40 -5.67
N ASP A 22 -2.63 13.29 -6.94
CA ASP A 22 -3.55 14.21 -7.64
C ASP A 22 -3.20 15.71 -7.45
N GLY A 23 -1.90 16.02 -7.51
CA GLY A 23 -1.37 17.37 -7.37
C GLY A 23 -1.10 17.81 -5.92
N ASN A 24 -1.44 16.99 -4.92
CA ASN A 24 -1.05 17.24 -3.54
C ASN A 24 0.45 16.96 -3.33
N THR A 25 1.18 17.96 -2.84
CA THR A 25 2.62 17.84 -2.56
C THR A 25 2.92 17.23 -1.18
N ASP A 26 1.95 17.18 -0.27
CA ASP A 26 2.07 16.50 1.02
C ASP A 26 1.76 15.01 0.86
N LEU A 27 2.78 14.25 0.46
CA LEU A 27 2.66 12.82 0.21
C LEU A 27 2.37 12.01 1.47
N HIS A 28 2.75 12.51 2.65
CA HIS A 28 2.40 11.87 3.91
C HIS A 28 0.88 11.99 4.17
N SER A 29 0.33 13.18 3.96
CA SER A 29 -1.12 13.38 4.04
C SER A 29 -1.88 12.53 3.03
N VAL A 30 -1.35 12.36 1.81
CA VAL A 30 -1.93 11.47 0.79
C VAL A 30 -1.95 10.02 1.30
N ALA A 31 -0.81 9.52 1.80
CA ALA A 31 -0.71 8.16 2.32
C ALA A 31 -1.67 7.92 3.51
N CYS A 32 -1.82 8.88 4.42
CA CYS A 32 -2.78 8.79 5.52
C CYS A 32 -4.23 8.73 5.03
N ARG A 33 -4.59 9.56 4.03
CA ARG A 33 -5.94 9.57 3.44
C ARG A 33 -6.26 8.24 2.78
N GLU A 34 -5.39 7.74 1.90
CA GLU A 34 -5.60 6.48 1.20
C GLU A 34 -5.68 5.29 2.16
N LEU A 35 -4.82 5.28 3.19
CA LEU A 35 -4.89 4.28 4.26
C LEU A 35 -6.26 4.29 4.96
N GLU A 36 -6.79 5.47 5.30
CA GLU A 36 -8.10 5.59 5.93
C GLU A 36 -9.24 5.18 4.98
N GLU A 37 -9.21 5.64 3.73
CA GLU A 37 -10.24 5.36 2.72
C GLU A 37 -10.31 3.87 2.36
N GLU A 38 -9.16 3.20 2.21
CA GLU A 38 -9.10 1.81 1.79
C GLU A 38 -9.26 0.80 2.93
N THR A 39 -8.85 1.16 4.16
CA THR A 39 -8.74 0.20 5.26
C THR A 39 -9.51 0.59 6.52
N GLY A 40 -9.94 1.85 6.62
CA GLY A 40 -10.55 2.44 7.83
C GLY A 40 -9.56 2.76 8.96
N LEU A 41 -8.26 2.54 8.75
CA LEU A 41 -7.22 2.85 9.75
C LEU A 41 -6.88 4.34 9.71
N LYS A 42 -6.83 4.97 10.90
CA LYS A 42 -6.58 6.41 11.02
C LYS A 42 -5.80 6.76 12.27
N GLY A 43 -5.13 7.90 12.25
CA GLY A 43 -4.40 8.44 13.41
C GLY A 43 -3.25 7.55 13.86
N LEU A 44 -2.66 6.78 12.93
CA LEU A 44 -1.54 5.89 13.23
C LEU A 44 -0.23 6.67 13.34
N ALA A 45 0.66 6.18 14.18
CA ALA A 45 2.03 6.70 14.26
C ALA A 45 2.87 6.16 13.10
N LEU A 46 3.75 6.99 12.55
CA LEU A 46 4.76 6.55 11.61
C LEU A 46 5.73 5.56 12.29
N LEU A 47 6.12 4.55 11.53
CA LEU A 47 7.27 3.71 11.85
C LEU A 47 8.54 4.42 11.36
N GLY A 48 9.29 5.02 12.29
CA GLY A 48 10.49 5.79 11.98
C GLY A 48 10.22 7.27 11.72
N GLU A 49 11.18 7.96 11.11
CA GLU A 49 11.20 9.43 11.03
C GLU A 49 10.69 10.00 9.69
N GLY A 50 10.17 9.18 8.77
CA GLY A 50 9.65 9.68 7.49
C GLY A 50 9.44 8.62 6.42
N ILE A 51 9.96 8.91 5.21
CA ILE A 51 9.83 8.03 4.05
C ILE A 51 10.48 6.68 4.35
N TYR A 52 9.70 5.61 4.17
CA TYR A 52 10.10 4.24 4.42
C TYR A 52 10.75 3.58 3.20
N ASP A 53 10.17 3.83 2.02
CA ASP A 53 10.64 3.24 0.76
C ASP A 53 10.31 4.15 -0.42
N LEU A 54 11.11 4.01 -1.48
CA LEU A 54 10.87 4.62 -2.78
C LEU A 54 10.82 3.50 -3.81
N ASP A 55 9.79 3.51 -4.64
CA ASP A 55 9.64 2.55 -5.74
C ASP A 55 9.41 3.28 -7.05
N ILE A 56 9.99 2.77 -8.12
CA ILE A 56 9.73 3.27 -9.47
C ILE A 56 9.35 2.06 -10.31
N HIS A 57 8.14 2.08 -10.85
CA HIS A 57 7.65 1.00 -11.71
C HIS A 57 6.82 1.55 -12.85
N GLN A 58 6.75 0.78 -13.94
CA GLN A 58 6.01 1.19 -15.12
C GLN A 58 4.57 0.70 -15.04
N ILE A 59 3.64 1.60 -15.32
CA ILE A 59 2.25 1.24 -15.58
C ILE A 59 2.09 1.02 -17.09
N PRO A 60 1.59 -0.16 -17.52
CA PRO A 60 1.39 -0.44 -18.93
C PRO A 60 0.30 0.47 -19.53
N ALA A 61 0.37 0.66 -20.85
CA ALA A 61 -0.62 1.41 -21.57
C ALA A 61 -2.01 0.74 -21.49
N ARG A 62 -3.05 1.57 -21.42
CA ARG A 62 -4.45 1.18 -21.64
C ARG A 62 -4.93 1.84 -22.94
N PRO A 63 -6.06 1.41 -23.53
CA PRO A 63 -6.55 2.00 -24.78
C PRO A 63 -6.69 3.53 -24.78
N ASP A 64 -6.94 4.10 -23.60
CA ASP A 64 -7.19 5.52 -23.36
C ASP A 64 -6.02 6.25 -22.67
N PHE A 65 -4.95 5.56 -22.27
CA PHE A 65 -3.86 6.17 -21.52
C PHE A 65 -2.50 5.52 -21.81
N PRO A 66 -1.45 6.29 -22.17
CA PRO A 66 -0.15 5.72 -22.51
C PRO A 66 0.54 5.08 -21.31
N ALA A 67 1.50 4.20 -21.59
CA ALA A 67 2.39 3.68 -20.56
C ALA A 67 3.17 4.84 -19.93
N HIS A 68 3.36 4.79 -18.62
CA HIS A 68 4.00 5.86 -17.86
C HIS A 68 4.67 5.30 -16.60
N TRP A 69 5.49 6.12 -15.95
CA TRP A 69 6.18 5.76 -14.72
C TRP A 69 5.38 6.22 -13.51
N HIS A 70 5.23 5.31 -12.55
CA HIS A 70 4.85 5.65 -11.19
C HIS A 70 6.09 5.81 -10.34
N TYR A 71 6.06 6.84 -9.48
CA TYR A 71 7.07 7.13 -8.48
C TYR A 71 6.39 7.07 -7.13
N ASP A 72 6.51 5.94 -6.44
CA ASP A 72 5.85 5.73 -5.16
C ASP A 72 6.75 6.24 -4.03
N VAL A 73 6.19 7.10 -3.19
CA VAL A 73 6.78 7.46 -1.90
C VAL A 73 5.99 6.76 -0.81
N ARG A 74 6.63 5.82 -0.13
CA ARG A 74 5.95 4.91 0.80
C ARG A 74 6.27 5.28 2.23
N PHE A 75 5.26 5.18 3.08
CA PHE A 75 5.33 5.39 4.51
C PHE A 75 4.91 4.10 5.22
N ALA A 76 5.51 3.84 6.38
CA ALA A 76 5.13 2.72 7.22
C ALA A 76 4.45 3.26 8.48
N PHE A 77 3.38 2.60 8.91
CA PHE A 77 2.60 2.99 10.07
C PHE A 77 2.49 1.83 11.05
N LEU A 78 2.47 2.15 12.34
CA LEU A 78 2.28 1.18 13.41
C LEU A 78 0.83 1.19 13.89
N SER A 79 0.28 -0.01 14.05
CA SER A 79 -1.03 -0.22 14.66
C SER A 79 -1.04 -1.57 15.37
N GLU A 80 -1.76 -1.63 16.48
CA GLU A 80 -2.28 -2.91 16.98
C GLU A 80 -3.31 -3.46 15.98
N PRO A 81 -3.52 -4.78 15.90
CA PRO A 81 -4.55 -5.34 15.03
C PRO A 81 -5.94 -4.85 15.44
N VAL A 82 -6.55 -4.06 14.55
CA VAL A 82 -7.92 -3.56 14.72
C VAL A 82 -8.78 -3.99 13.54
N LYS A 83 -10.09 -3.81 13.68
CA LYS A 83 -11.05 -4.13 12.63
C LYS A 83 -10.78 -3.26 11.40
N LEU A 84 -10.60 -3.92 10.26
CA LEU A 84 -10.46 -3.28 8.95
C LEU A 84 -11.83 -3.07 8.30
N VAL A 85 -11.92 -2.06 7.45
CA VAL A 85 -13.08 -1.77 6.61
C VAL A 85 -12.69 -2.03 5.16
N VAL A 86 -13.54 -2.73 4.42
CA VAL A 86 -13.36 -2.95 2.98
C VAL A 86 -14.03 -1.80 2.24
N SER A 87 -13.25 -1.06 1.45
CA SER A 87 -13.78 0.02 0.62
C SER A 87 -14.46 -0.51 -0.65
N HIS A 88 -15.15 0.36 -1.38
CA HIS A 88 -15.75 0.04 -2.67
C HIS A 88 -14.73 -0.23 -3.78
N GLU A 89 -13.44 0.06 -3.54
CA GLU A 89 -12.32 -0.17 -4.46
C GLU A 89 -11.62 -1.51 -4.23
N SER A 90 -12.04 -2.25 -3.20
CA SER A 90 -11.42 -3.50 -2.76
C SER A 90 -12.44 -4.64 -2.71
N HIS A 91 -12.00 -5.84 -3.08
CA HIS A 91 -12.74 -7.07 -2.80
C HIS A 91 -12.66 -7.47 -1.33
N ASP A 92 -11.51 -7.20 -0.70
CA ASP A 92 -11.22 -7.60 0.68
C ASP A 92 -10.00 -6.81 1.20
N VAL A 93 -9.83 -6.75 2.53
CA VAL A 93 -8.71 -6.09 3.21
C VAL A 93 -8.31 -6.93 4.42
N ARG A 94 -7.03 -7.27 4.56
CA ARG A 94 -6.57 -8.23 5.58
C ARG A 94 -5.27 -7.84 6.26
N TRP A 95 -5.19 -8.17 7.55
CA TRP A 95 -3.93 -8.37 8.24
C TRP A 95 -3.31 -9.68 7.77
N VAL A 96 -2.15 -9.59 7.11
CA VAL A 96 -1.43 -10.73 6.54
C VAL A 96 -0.11 -10.93 7.29
N PRO A 97 0.16 -12.13 7.82
CA PRO A 97 1.46 -12.46 8.39
C PRO A 97 2.60 -12.31 7.37
N LEU A 98 3.73 -11.72 7.77
CA LEU A 98 4.89 -11.57 6.88
C LEU A 98 5.40 -12.91 6.31
N SER A 99 5.19 -14.01 7.03
CA SER A 99 5.50 -15.37 6.59
C SER A 99 4.65 -15.84 5.41
N GLU A 100 3.44 -15.28 5.25
CA GLU A 100 2.46 -15.71 4.25
C GLU A 100 2.39 -14.79 3.03
N LEU A 101 3.09 -13.65 3.04
CA LEU A 101 3.04 -12.65 1.97
C LEU A 101 3.21 -13.23 0.55
N GLY A 102 4.14 -14.18 0.38
CA GLY A 102 4.41 -14.80 -0.92
C GLY A 102 3.22 -15.58 -1.51
N ALA A 103 2.26 -16.01 -0.69
CA ALA A 103 1.04 -16.65 -1.16
C ALA A 103 -0.01 -15.64 -1.66
N PHE A 104 0.07 -14.37 -1.22
CA PHE A 104 -0.84 -13.30 -1.62
C PHE A 104 -0.35 -12.58 -2.88
N ASN A 105 0.94 -12.22 -2.90
CA ASN A 105 1.59 -11.60 -4.05
C ASN A 105 3.11 -11.70 -3.86
N ALA A 106 3.77 -12.31 -4.85
CA ALA A 106 5.21 -12.59 -4.82
C ALA A 106 6.05 -11.52 -5.56
N ASP A 107 5.49 -10.34 -5.82
CA ASP A 107 6.22 -9.28 -6.49
C ASP A 107 7.39 -8.73 -5.67
N GLU A 108 8.34 -8.13 -6.39
CA GLU A 108 9.55 -7.56 -5.79
C GLU A 108 9.21 -6.44 -4.79
N SER A 109 8.16 -5.67 -5.07
CA SER A 109 7.68 -4.58 -4.24
C SER A 109 7.32 -5.02 -2.81
N LEU A 110 6.46 -6.04 -2.67
CA LEU A 110 6.10 -6.58 -1.35
C LEU A 110 7.25 -7.33 -0.69
N ASN A 111 8.05 -8.05 -1.47
CA ASN A 111 9.23 -8.72 -0.94
C ASN A 111 10.25 -7.72 -0.38
N ARG A 112 10.48 -6.59 -1.05
CA ARG A 112 11.37 -5.53 -0.56
C ARG A 112 10.85 -4.89 0.73
N MET A 113 9.55 -4.59 0.79
CA MET A 113 8.91 -4.14 2.03
C MET A 113 9.14 -5.15 3.17
N LYS A 114 8.90 -6.44 2.92
CA LYS A 114 9.15 -7.51 3.91
C LYS A 114 10.60 -7.53 4.39
N GLN A 115 11.58 -7.43 3.49
CA GLN A 115 13.00 -7.45 3.86
C GLN A 115 13.39 -6.24 4.72
N LYS A 116 12.91 -5.04 4.37
CA LYS A 116 13.17 -3.83 5.16
C LYS A 116 12.54 -3.88 6.55
N LEU A 117 11.38 -4.52 6.70
CA LEU A 117 10.69 -4.70 7.98
C LEU A 117 11.39 -5.69 8.91
N LEU A 118 12.28 -6.56 8.39
CA LEU A 118 12.98 -7.60 9.16
C LEU A 118 14.43 -7.23 9.53
N GLN A 119 14.90 -6.05 9.11
CA GLN A 119 16.20 -5.49 9.48
C GLN A 119 16.08 -4.71 10.79
#